data_AF-A0A5K0XY96-F1
#
_entry.id   AF-A0A5K0XY96-F1
#
_cell.length_a   1.000
_cell.length_b   1.000
_cell.length_c   1.000
_cell.angle_alpha   90.00
_cell.angle_beta   90.00
_cell.angle_gamma   90.00
#
_symmetry.space_group_name_H-M   'P 1'
#
loop_
_entity.id
_entity.type
_entity.pdbx_description
1 polymer ?
#
loop_
_entity_poly.entity_id
_entity_poly.type
_entity_poly.pdbx_seq_one_letter_code
_entity_poly.pdbx_strand_id
1 'polypeptide(L)' 'TPERDFVVKISAIEIYNEIVRDLLKPESGPLRLLDDPE' A
#
# COMPACT_ATOMS: atom_id res chain seq x y z
N THR A 1 13.24 0.76 -31.05
CA THR A 1 12.18 0.98 -30.05
C THR A 1 12.70 1.96 -29.03
N PRO A 2 11.94 2.98 -28.59
CA PRO A 2 12.41 3.86 -27.50
C PRO A 2 12.61 3.03 -26.22
N GLU A 3 13.68 3.31 -25.49
CA GLU A 3 13.87 2.77 -24.13
C GLU A 3 12.73 3.28 -23.24
N ARG A 4 12.20 2.40 -22.40
CA ARG A 4 11.10 2.71 -21.49
C ARG A 4 11.53 2.37 -20.08
N ASP A 5 11.42 3.35 -19.19
CA ASP A 5 11.63 3.15 -17.77
C ASP A 5 10.31 2.73 -17.12
N PHE A 6 10.28 1.53 -16.55
CA PHE A 6 9.12 1.01 -15.84
C PHE A 6 9.42 0.86 -14.36
N VAL A 7 8.45 1.24 -13.51
CA VAL A 7 8.50 0.99 -12.07
C VAL A 7 7.28 0.15 -11.69
N VAL A 8 7.54 -1.02 -11.11
CA VAL A 8 6.50 -1.88 -10.54
C VAL A 8 6.57 -1.78 -9.02
N LYS A 9 5.44 -1.45 -8.40
CA LYS A 9 5.30 -1.41 -6.94
C LYS A 9 4.28 -2.47 -6.53
N ILE A 10 4.59 -3.21 -5.47
CA ILE A 10 3.73 -4.26 -4.92
C ILE A 10 3.39 -3.87 -3.48
N SER A 11 2.13 -4.03 -3.11
CA SER A 11 1.63 -3.87 -1.75
C SER A 11 0.82 -5.11 -1.38
N ALA A 12 0.80 -5.46 -0.09
CA ALA A 12 -0.04 -6.53 0.44
C ALA A 12 -0.76 -6.04 1.70
N ILE A 13 -2.08 -6.17 1.71
CA ILE A 13 -2.94 -5.71 2.82
C ILE A 13 -3.90 -6.83 3.22
N GLU A 14 -4.30 -6.82 4.49
CA GLU A 14 -5.44 -7.61 4.97
C GLU A 14 -6.53 -6.66 5.47
N ILE A 15 -7.79 -7.07 5.30
CA ILE A 15 -8.94 -6.41 5.91
C ILE A 15 -9.67 -7.46 6.73
N TYR A 16 -9.60 -7.31 8.05
CA TYR A 16 -10.27 -8.20 8.99
C TYR A 16 -11.00 -7.37 10.03
N ASN A 17 -12.30 -7.61 10.18
CA ASN A 17 -13.16 -6.86 11.11
C ASN A 17 -13.00 -5.33 10.95
N GLU A 18 -13.02 -4.87 9.69
CA GLU A 18 -12.88 -3.46 9.31
C GLU A 18 -11.53 -2.81 9.67
N ILE A 19 -10.56 -3.60 10.17
CA ILE A 19 -9.19 -3.15 10.40
C ILE A 19 -8.34 -3.47 9.17
N VAL A 20 -7.69 -2.44 8.62
CA VAL A 20 -6.74 -2.57 7.52
C VAL A 20 -5.34 -2.72 8.09
N ARG A 21 -4.63 -3.80 7.73
CA ARG A 21 -3.25 -4.06 8.18
C ARG A 21 -2.30 -4.20 6.99
N ASP A 22 -1.11 -3.63 7.14
CA ASP A 22 0.01 -3.85 6.22
C ASP A 22 0.66 -5.23 6.49
N LEU A 23 0.63 -6.12 5.50
CA LEU A 23 1.23 -7.46 5.57
C LEU A 23 2.74 -7.44 5.34
N LEU A 24 3.27 -6.41 4.67
CA LEU A 24 4.70 -6.22 4.44
C LEU A 24 5.36 -5.48 5.62
N LYS A 25 4.57 -4.78 6.45
CA LYS A 25 5.02 -4.12 7.68
C LYS A 25 4.03 -4.31 8.84
N PRO A 26 4.04 -5.48 9.50
CA PRO A 26 3.06 -5.83 10.53
C PRO A 26 3.08 -4.95 11.79
N GLU A 27 4.18 -4.24 12.05
CA GLU A 27 4.38 -3.32 13.19
C GLU A 27 3.83 -1.90 12.94
N SER A 28 3.32 -1.61 11.73
CA SER A 28 2.85 -0.26 11.36
C SER A 28 1.52 0.14 12.02
N GLY A 29 0.85 -0.80 12.69
CA GLY A 29 -0.50 -0.60 13.25
C GLY A 29 -1.58 -0.53 12.15
N PRO A 30 -2.83 -0.19 12.51
CA PRO A 30 -3.92 -0.05 11.55
C PRO A 30 -3.68 1.09 10.56
N LEU A 31 -3.84 0.81 9.28
CA LEU A 31 -3.77 1.83 8.22
C LEU A 31 -5.04 2.69 8.23
N ARG A 32 -4.87 3.97 7.92
CA ARG A 32 -5.97 4.94 7.75
C ARG A 32 -6.02 5.39 6.30
N LEU A 33 -7.23 5.61 5.79
CA LEU A 33 -7.42 6.30 4.52
C LEU A 33 -7.04 7.77 4.69
N LEU A 34 -6.21 8.26 3.79
CA LEU A 34 -5.79 9.66 3.72
C LEU A 34 -6.28 10.22 2.39
N ASP A 35 -6.74 11.46 2.42
CA ASP A 35 -6.99 12.21 1.20
C ASP A 35 -5.66 12.50 0.50
N ASP A 36 -5.69 12.61 -0.84
CA ASP A 36 -4.50 12.99 -1.59
C ASP A 36 -4.03 14.39 -1.15
N PRO A 37 -2.72 14.58 -0.93
CA PRO A 37 -2.17 15.92 -0.77
C PRO A 37 -2.26 16.62 -2.12
N GLU A 38 -3.21 17.53 -2.30
CA GLU A 38 -3.31 18.40 -3.50
C GLU A 38 -1.97 19.09 -3.83
#